data_AF-A0A9E2DE38-F1
#
_entry.id   AF-A0A9E2DE38-F1
#
_cell.length_a   1.000
_cell.length_b   1.000
_cell.length_c   1.000
_cell.angle_alpha   90.00
_cell.angle_beta   90.00
_cell.angle_gamma   90.00
#
_symmetry.space_group_name_H-M   'P 1'
#
loop_
_entity.id
_entity.type
_entity.pdbx_description
1 polymer ?
#
loop_
_entity_poly.entity_id
_entity_poly.type
_entity_poly.pdbx_seq_one_letter_code
_entity_poly.pdbx_strand_id
1 'polypeptide(L)' 'MAEAWIIDACRTPRGIGKKGKGALADEHPQHLGAAVLKALQERVGFDTADVDDIVFGTSSQR' A
#
# COMPACT_ATOMS: atom_id res chain seq x y z
N MET A 1 -2.49 28.16 -4.33
CA MET A 1 -3.41 27.06 -4.72
C MET A 1 -3.55 26.13 -3.53
N ALA A 2 -4.77 25.76 -3.16
CA ALA A 2 -5.06 24.93 -1.98
C ALA A 2 -5.93 23.70 -2.33
N GLU A 3 -6.08 23.41 -3.61
CA GLU A 3 -6.84 22.26 -4.08
C GLU A 3 -5.97 21.01 -3.98
N ALA A 4 -6.56 19.91 -3.48
CA ALA A 4 -5.92 18.62 -3.36
C ALA A 4 -6.65 17.62 -4.27
N TRP A 5 -5.89 16.86 -5.04
CA TRP A 5 -6.42 15.92 -6.02
C TRP A 5 -6.03 14.49 -5.64
N ILE A 6 -6.97 13.55 -5.79
CA ILE A 6 -6.67 12.12 -5.73
C ILE A 6 -6.42 11.65 -7.16
N ILE A 7 -5.18 11.28 -7.47
CA ILE A 7 -4.77 10.89 -8.83
C ILE A 7 -5.15 9.44 -9.14
N ASP A 8 -4.84 8.52 -8.22
CA ASP A 8 -5.23 7.11 -8.33
C ASP A 8 -5.38 6.49 -6.94
N ALA A 9 -6.05 5.35 -6.88
CA ALA A 9 -6.19 4.53 -5.69
C ALA A 9 -6.11 3.04 -6.04
N CYS A 10 -5.39 2.27 -5.21
CA CYS A 10 -5.28 0.83 -5.33
C CYS A 10 -5.19 0.17 -3.95
N ARG A 11 -5.32 -1.16 -3.90
CA ARG A 11 -5.25 -1.92 -2.64
C ARG A 11 -4.82 -3.35 -2.90
N THR A 12 -4.34 -4.02 -1.86
CA THR A 12 -4.23 -5.49 -1.87
C THR A 12 -5.63 -6.14 -1.84
N PRO A 13 -5.73 -7.43 -2.20
CA PRO A 13 -6.82 -8.27 -1.75
C PRO A 13 -6.89 -8.31 -0.21
N ARG A 14 -8.05 -8.67 0.34
CA ARG A 14 -8.20 -8.92 1.78
C ARG A 14 -8.11 -10.42 2.04
N GLY A 15 -7.16 -10.83 2.89
CA GLY A 15 -7.00 -12.21 3.33
C GLY A 15 -7.61 -12.46 4.71
N ILE A 16 -7.88 -13.73 5.02
CA ILE A 16 -8.28 -14.15 6.36
C ILE A 16 -7.08 -13.98 7.31
N GLY A 17 -7.24 -13.36 8.48
CA GLY A 17 -6.14 -13.14 9.44
C GLY A 17 -5.71 -14.36 10.26
N LYS A 18 -5.96 -15.59 9.78
CA LYS A 18 -5.68 -16.84 10.51
C LYS A 18 -4.51 -17.58 9.87
N LYS A 19 -3.43 -17.78 10.63
CA LYS A 19 -2.26 -18.57 10.20
C LYS A 19 -2.68 -19.95 9.68
N GLY A 20 -2.09 -20.38 8.57
CA GLY A 20 -2.41 -21.64 7.89
C GLY A 20 -3.77 -21.70 7.18
N LYS A 21 -4.55 -20.60 7.16
CA LYS A 21 -5.79 -20.49 6.38
C LYS A 21 -5.86 -19.22 5.52
N GLY A 22 -5.21 -18.15 5.97
CA GLY A 22 -5.19 -16.87 5.29
C GLY A 22 -4.17 -16.82 4.18
N ALA A 23 -4.59 -16.42 2.98
CA ALA A 23 -3.70 -16.26 1.83
C ALA A 23 -2.60 -15.21 2.04
N LEU A 24 -2.79 -14.27 2.98
CA LEU A 24 -1.81 -13.22 3.33
C LEU A 24 -1.32 -13.34 4.78
N ALA A 25 -1.67 -14.42 5.49
CA ALA A 25 -1.40 -14.54 6.93
C ALA A 25 0.08 -14.74 7.26
N ASP A 26 0.87 -15.17 6.28
CA ASP A 26 2.30 -15.42 6.40
C ASP A 26 3.14 -14.28 5.77
N GLU A 27 2.48 -13.30 5.16
CA GLU A 27 3.15 -12.13 4.58
C GLU A 27 3.51 -11.12 5.66
N HIS A 28 4.77 -10.67 5.64
CA HIS A 28 5.16 -9.54 6.47
C HIS A 28 4.39 -8.28 6.00
N PRO A 29 3.83 -7.46 6.91
CA PRO A 29 2.97 -6.32 6.53
C PRO A 29 3.66 -5.31 5.60
N GLN A 30 4.99 -5.17 5.68
CA GLN A 30 5.75 -4.32 4.76
C GLN A 30 5.64 -4.76 3.30
N HIS A 31 5.54 -6.06 3.02
CA HIS A 31 5.35 -6.55 1.65
C HIS A 31 3.96 -6.17 1.10
N LEU A 32 2.94 -6.16 1.97
CA LEU A 32 1.61 -5.71 1.59
C LEU A 32 1.60 -4.20 1.24
N GLY A 33 2.29 -3.39 2.05
CA GLY A 33 2.45 -1.96 1.78
C GLY A 33 3.24 -1.69 0.49
N ALA A 34 4.36 -2.39 0.30
CA ALA A 34 5.19 -2.26 -0.90
C ALA A 34 4.45 -2.64 -2.18
N ALA A 35 3.61 -3.69 -2.14
CA ALA A 35 2.82 -4.11 -3.29
C ALA A 35 1.85 -3.00 -3.77
N VAL A 36 1.25 -2.26 -2.83
CA VAL A 36 0.34 -1.15 -3.15
C VAL A 36 1.11 0.02 -3.77
N LEU A 37 2.23 0.43 -3.16
CA LEU A 37 3.04 1.55 -3.67
C LEU A 37 3.61 1.26 -5.05
N LYS A 38 4.12 0.04 -5.27
CA LYS A 38 4.60 -0.40 -6.58
C LYS A 38 3.48 -0.37 -7.63
N ALA A 39 2.31 -0.92 -7.32
CA ALA A 39 1.18 -0.91 -8.25
C ALA A 39 0.69 0.51 -8.57
N LEU A 40 0.74 1.44 -7.60
CA LEU A 40 0.38 2.84 -7.84
C LEU A 40 1.35 3.50 -8.83
N GLN A 41 2.65 3.30 -8.63
CA GLN A 41 3.69 3.82 -9.51
C GLN A 41 3.57 3.22 -10.92
N GLU A 42 3.35 1.91 -11.05
CA GLU A 42 3.19 1.24 -12.35
C GLU A 42 1.93 1.70 -13.11
N ARG A 43 0.84 2.03 -12.40
CA ARG A 43 -0.43 2.46 -13.02
C ARG A 43 -0.41 3.92 -13.48
N VAL A 44 0.26 4.79 -12.74
CA VAL A 44 0.27 6.24 -13.00
C VAL A 44 1.53 6.65 -13.79
N GLY A 45 2.67 6.01 -13.55
CA GLY A 45 3.93 6.29 -14.23
C GLY A 45 4.70 7.51 -13.72
N PHE A 46 4.52 7.89 -12.44
CA PHE A 46 5.29 8.99 -11.82
C PHE A 46 6.72 8.56 -11.46
N ASP A 47 7.64 9.54 -11.37
CA ASP A 47 8.97 9.33 -10.80
C ASP A 47 8.85 9.28 -9.27
N THR A 48 9.36 8.21 -8.65
CA THR A 48 9.33 8.08 -7.20
C THR A 48 10.17 9.15 -6.49
N ALA A 49 11.12 9.77 -7.18
CA ALA A 49 11.91 10.88 -6.64
C ALA A 49 11.08 12.16 -6.40
N ASP A 50 9.91 12.30 -7.06
CA ASP A 50 9.00 13.43 -6.88
C ASP A 50 8.05 13.25 -5.68
N VAL A 51 8.08 12.11 -4.99
CA VAL A 51 7.24 11.85 -3.82
C VAL A 51 7.90 12.43 -2.58
N ASP A 52 7.32 13.52 -2.06
CA ASP A 52 7.83 14.20 -0.87
C ASP A 52 7.60 13.42 0.44
N ASP A 53 6.46 12.74 0.57
CA ASP A 53 6.07 12.06 1.82
C ASP A 53 5.16 10.84 1.57
N ILE A 54 5.25 9.86 2.47
CA ILE A 54 4.40 8.66 2.49
C ILE A 54 3.83 8.48 3.89
N VAL A 55 2.52 8.68 4.01
CA VAL A 55 1.81 8.50 5.29
C VAL A 55 1.08 7.16 5.30
N PHE A 56 1.55 6.23 6.14
CA PHE A 56 0.98 4.89 6.29
C PHE A 56 0.33 4.68 7.66
N GLY A 57 -0.98 4.38 7.66
CA GLY A 57 -1.72 4.09 8.89
C GLY A 57 -1.66 2.60 9.27
N THR A 58 -1.34 2.31 10.53
CA THR A 58 -1.44 0.95 11.11
C THR A 58 -1.89 1.02 12.57
N SER A 59 -2.81 0.13 12.98
CA SER A 59 -3.31 0.09 14.37
C SER A 59 -2.41 -0.70 15.31
N SER A 60 -1.65 -1.67 14.80
CA SER A 60 -0.69 -2.45 15.56
C SER A 60 0.41 -2.98 14.67
N GLN A 61 1.66 -2.69 15.03
CA GLN A 61 2.85 -3.26 14.41
C GLN A 61 3.74 -3.73 15.57
N ARG A 62 3.73 -5.03 15.81
CA ARG A 62 4.49 -5.68 16.90
C ARG A 62 5.51 -6.62 16.30
#